data_AF-A0A9D9HLK4-F1
#
_entry.id   AF-A0A9D9HLK4-F1
#
_cell.length_a   1.000
_cell.length_b   1.000
_cell.length_c   1.000
_cell.angle_alpha   90.00
_cell.angle_beta   90.00
_cell.angle_gamma   90.00
#
_symmetry.space_group_name_H-M   'P 1'
#
loop_
_entity.id
_entity.type
_entity.pdbx_description
1 polymer ?
#
loop_
_entity_poly.entity_id
_entity_poly.type
_entity_poly.pdbx_seq_one_letter_code
_entity_poly.pdbx_strand_id
1 'polypeptide(L)' 'MENYFKLFSILMDKEKVYMDPSLTFGDVCRWIGVRSTAFDRWLMSELGFHGDDILKAYRGAASSYFWKKYGILL' A
#
# COMPACT_ATOMS: atom_id res chain seq x y z
N MET A 1 5.62 12.00 10.74
CA MET A 1 5.54 11.01 9.63
C MET A 1 5.12 9.64 10.14
N GLU A 2 5.65 9.16 11.26
CA GLU A 2 5.26 7.86 11.85
C GLU A 2 3.75 7.65 12.05
N ASN A 3 2.99 8.67 12.47
CA ASN A 3 1.54 8.54 12.60
C ASN A 3 0.84 8.27 11.26
N TYR A 4 1.30 8.89 10.16
CA TYR A 4 0.79 8.62 8.81
C TYR A 4 1.17 7.21 8.35
N PHE A 5 2.36 6.73 8.74
CA PHE A 5 2.77 5.36 8.48
C PHE A 5 1.88 4.35 9.21
N LYS A 6 1.54 4.58 10.48
CA LYS A 6 0.60 3.72 11.22
C LYS A 6 -0.77 3.67 10.53
N LEU A 7 -1.30 4.81 10.09
CA LEU A 7 -2.56 4.87 9.34
C LEU A 7 -2.46 4.12 8.01
N PHE A 8 -1.36 4.30 7.28
CA PHE A 8 -1.07 3.57 6.05
C PHE A 8 -1.05 2.05 6.28
N SER A 9 -0.35 1.57 7.31
CA SER A 9 -0.31 0.15 7.67
C SER A 9 -1.69 -0.39 8.04
N ILE A 10 -2.52 0.38 8.76
CA ILE A 10 -3.89 -0.01 9.08
C ILE A 10 -4.75 -0.16 7.82
N LEU A 11 -4.64 0.77 6.87
CA LEU A 11 -5.36 0.69 5.60
C LEU A 11 -4.93 -0.52 4.77
N MET A 12 -3.64 -0.84 4.79
CA MET A 12 -3.14 -2.02 4.09
C MET A 12 -3.60 -3.33 4.75
N ASP A 13 -3.50 -3.44 6.07
CA ASP A 13 -3.75 -4.71 6.76
C ASP A 13 -5.24 -4.96 7.05
N LYS A 14 -5.95 -3.97 7.59
CA LYS A 14 -7.34 -4.12 8.02
C LYS A 14 -8.32 -3.89 6.88
N GLU A 15 -8.16 -2.77 6.18
CA GLU A 15 -9.09 -2.36 5.11
C GLU A 15 -8.73 -2.98 3.75
N LYS A 16 -7.55 -3.63 3.65
CA LYS A 16 -7.06 -4.32 2.45
C LYS A 16 -7.15 -3.46 1.19
N VAL A 17 -6.83 -2.17 1.31
CA VAL A 17 -6.93 -1.17 0.24
C VAL A 17 -6.20 -1.60 -1.04
N TYR A 18 -5.14 -2.39 -0.90
CA TYR A 18 -4.40 -2.96 -2.03
C TYR A 18 -5.27 -3.84 -2.97
N MET A 19 -6.39 -4.41 -2.49
CA MET A 19 -7.28 -5.27 -3.28
C MET A 19 -8.03 -4.52 -4.39
N ASP A 20 -8.24 -3.22 -4.25
CA ASP A 20 -8.82 -2.41 -5.30
C ASP A 20 -7.70 -1.95 -6.25
N PRO A 21 -7.66 -2.42 -7.51
CA PRO A 21 -6.62 -2.06 -8.47
C PRO A 21 -6.71 -0.59 -8.94
N SER A 22 -7.86 0.06 -8.75
CA SER A 22 -8.06 1.46 -9.15
C SER A 22 -7.40 2.46 -8.20
N LEU A 23 -7.12 2.04 -6.97
CA LEU A 23 -6.51 2.90 -5.95
C LEU A 23 -5.00 3.02 -6.15
N THR A 24 -4.49 4.24 -6.11
CA THR A 24 -3.05 4.50 -6.17
C THR A 24 -2.49 4.84 -4.79
N PHE A 25 -1.16 4.81 -4.63
CA PHE A 25 -0.53 5.33 -3.42
C PHE A 25 -0.91 6.80 -3.17
N GLY A 26 -1.10 7.59 -4.23
CA GLY A 26 -1.57 8.97 -4.14
C GLY A 26 -2.96 9.10 -3.53
N ASP A 27 -3.88 8.20 -3.85
CA ASP A 27 -5.24 8.19 -3.30
C ASP A 27 -5.22 7.80 -1.82
N VAL A 28 -4.42 6.79 -1.46
CA VAL A 28 -4.20 6.40 -0.06
C VAL A 28 -3.62 7.56 0.75
N CYS A 29 -2.65 8.28 0.19
CA CYS A 29 -2.06 9.47 0.80
C CYS A 29 -3.11 10.57 1.02
N ARG A 30 -3.99 10.79 0.03
CA ARG A 30 -5.07 11.77 0.12
C ARG A 30 -6.05 11.42 1.25
N TRP A 31 -6.37 10.15 1.44
CA TRP A 31 -7.25 9.70 2.53
C TRP A 31 -6.67 9.93 3.92
N ILE A 32 -5.37 9.73 4.10
CA ILE A 32 -4.69 9.97 5.38
C ILE A 32 -4.25 11.43 5.57
N GLY A 33 -4.56 12.31 4.61
CA GLY A 33 -4.27 13.74 4.69
C GLY A 33 -2.79 14.11 4.51
N VAL A 34 -1.99 13.26 3.87
CA VAL A 34 -0.55 13.51 3.64
C VAL A 34 -0.27 13.80 2.15
N ARG A 35 0.70 14.67 1.88
CA ARG A 35 1.19 14.85 0.50
C ARG A 35 1.99 13.62 0.09
N SER A 36 1.59 12.97 -1.00
CA SER A 36 2.22 11.75 -1.52
C SER A 36 3.73 11.91 -1.70
N THR A 37 4.19 13.02 -2.27
CA THR A 37 5.63 13.29 -2.47
C THR A 37 6.43 13.40 -1.17
N ALA A 38 5.82 13.94 -0.10
CA ALA A 38 6.49 14.06 1.19
C ALA A 38 6.55 12.71 1.90
N PHE A 39 5.47 11.93 1.80
CA PHE A 39 5.39 10.60 2.38
C PHE A 39 6.29 9.60 1.66
N ASP A 40 6.33 9.66 0.33
CA ASP A 40 7.20 8.83 -0.50
C ASP A 40 8.69 9.08 -0.21
N ARG A 41 9.12 10.35 -0.10
CA ARG A 41 10.51 10.66 0.31
C ARG A 41 10.85 10.12 1.68
N TRP A 42 9.91 10.21 2.62
CA TRP A 42 10.12 9.67 3.96
C TRP A 42 10.20 8.14 3.95
N LEU A 43 9.30 7.46 3.22
CA LEU A 43 9.34 6.01 3.05
C LEU A 43 10.64 5.55 2.39
N MET A 44 11.11 6.27 1.37
CA MET A 44 12.38 5.99 0.73
C MET A 44 13.57 6.19 1.68
N SER A 45 13.53 7.23 2.52
CA SER A 45 14.58 7.48 3.51
C SER A 45 14.60 6.46 4.65
N GLU A 46 13.42 5.98 5.07
CA GLU A 46 13.28 5.14 6.27
C GLU A 46 13.32 3.64 5.94
N LEU A 47 12.67 3.24 4.84
CA LEU A 47 12.48 1.84 4.46
C LEU A 47 13.22 1.48 3.16
N GLY A 48 13.68 2.47 2.39
CA GLY A 48 14.35 2.24 1.10
C GLY A 48 13.38 1.88 -0.05
N PHE A 49 12.08 2.10 0.13
CA PHE A 49 11.06 1.77 -0.87
C PHE A 49 10.12 2.95 -1.13
N HIS A 50 9.69 3.09 -2.38
CA HIS A 50 8.60 4.01 -2.73
C HIS A 50 7.25 3.44 -2.30
N GLY A 51 6.31 4.31 -2.00
CA GLY A 51 4.96 3.93 -1.56
C GLY A 51 4.20 3.08 -2.58
N ASP A 52 4.40 3.36 -3.86
CA ASP A 52 3.81 2.59 -4.97
C ASP A 52 4.39 1.17 -5.06
N ASP A 53 5.68 1.01 -4.75
CA ASP A 53 6.32 -0.31 -4.76
C ASP A 53 5.82 -1.18 -3.61
N ILE A 54 5.61 -0.57 -2.45
CA ILE A 54 4.96 -1.23 -1.31
C ILE A 54 3.56 -1.70 -1.71
N LEU A 55 2.75 -0.83 -2.32
CA LEU A 55 1.39 -1.19 -2.75
C LEU A 55 1.39 -2.33 -3.77
N LYS A 56 2.30 -2.30 -4.75
CA LYS A 56 2.47 -3.39 -5.73
C LYS A 56 2.89 -4.70 -5.06
N ALA A 57 3.78 -4.65 -4.07
CA ALA A 57 4.21 -5.83 -3.34
C ALA A 57 3.04 -6.51 -2.60
N TYR A 58 2.17 -5.73 -1.95
CA TYR A 58 0.95 -6.24 -1.32
C TYR A 58 0.01 -6.90 -2.33
N ARG A 59 -0.22 -6.26 -3.49
CA ARG A 59 -1.03 -6.82 -4.59
C ARG A 59 -0.48 -8.14 -5.12
N GLY A 60 0.83 -8.20 -5.36
CA GLY A 60 1.49 -9.42 -5.83
C GLY A 60 1.39 -10.55 -4.80
N ALA A 61 1.61 -10.25 -3.52
CA ALA A 61 1.50 -11.23 -2.43
C ALA A 61 0.07 -11.77 -2.31
N ALA A 62 -0.94 -10.90 -2.37
CA ALA A 62 -2.34 -11.30 -2.32
C ALA A 62 -2.73 -12.16 -3.53
N SER A 63 -2.39 -11.73 -4.74
CA SER A 63 -2.68 -12.47 -5.98
C SER A 63 -2.07 -13.88 -5.93
N SER A 64 -0.81 -14.00 -5.49
CA SER A 64 -0.14 -15.28 -5.29
C SER A 64 -0.85 -16.16 -4.25
N TYR A 65 -1.30 -15.58 -3.14
CA TYR A 65 -2.06 -16.29 -2.11
C TYR A 65 -3.39 -16.84 -2.62
N PHE A 66 -4.19 -16.01 -3.30
CA PHE A 66 -5.49 -16.42 -3.84
C PHE A 66 -5.35 -17.47 -4.94
N TRP A 67 -4.35 -17.33 -5.80
CA TRP A 67 -4.02 -18.36 -6.78
C TRP A 67 -3.67 -19.68 -6.10
N LYS A 68 -2.74 -19.66 -5.14
CA LYS A 68 -2.28 -20.88 -4.46
C LYS A 68 -3.37 -21.58 -3.65
N LYS A 69 -4.26 -20.81 -3.01
CA LYS A 69 -5.27 -21.35 -2.11
C LYS A 69 -6.59 -21.72 -2.80
N TYR A 70 -6.96 -20.98 -3.83
CA TYR A 70 -8.28 -21.07 -4.45
C TYR A 70 -8.26 -21.20 -5.98
N GLY A 71 -7.11 -21.06 -6.64
CA GLY A 71 -7.02 -21.06 -8.11
C GLY A 71 -7.63 -19.81 -8.78
N ILE A 72 -7.79 -18.72 -8.03
CA ILE A 72 -8.38 -17.46 -8.51
C ILE A 72 -7.28 -16.49 -8.92
N LEU A 73 -7.40 -15.90 -10.11
CA LEU A 73 -6.57 -14.78 -10.56
C LEU A 73 -7.31 -13.47 -10.24
N LEU A 74 -6.66 -12.56 -9.50
CA LEU A 74 -7.16 -11.22 -9.16
C LEU A 74 -6.62 -10.17 -10.14
#